data_AF-A0A1I2SG80-F1
#
_entry.id   AF-A0A1I2SG80-F1
#
_cell.length_a   1.000
_cell.length_b   1.000
_cell.length_c   1.000
_cell.angle_alpha   90.00
_cell.angle_beta   90.00
_cell.angle_gamma   90.00
#
_symmetry.space_group_name_H-M   'P 1'
#
loop_
_entity.id
_entity.type
_entity.pdbx_description
1 polymer ?
#
loop_
_entity_poly.entity_id
_entity_poly.type
_entity_poly.pdbx_seq_one_letter_code
_entity_poly.pdbx_strand_id
1 'polypeptide(L)'
;MTINACEVDQRIEEVGEVFFYIAISVFSIVIVCMLIGFIKFRRGEFTSNFVPFIMNDKAVKALKSNKKISAKTLEQISNLVIAQVAIEGMVMASYLILAGKDQLGGSGHLLVLAIVAIRFCFGYLITRILEKDADLTK
;
A
#
# COMPACT_ATOMS: atom_id res chain seq x y z
N MET A 1 25.61 -6.83 -39.64
CA MET A 1 25.66 -6.17 -38.34
C MET A 1 25.43 -7.25 -37.29
N THR A 2 26.51 -7.84 -36.78
CA THR A 2 26.44 -8.90 -35.75
C THR A 2 26.41 -8.22 -34.40
N ILE A 3 25.22 -8.17 -33.78
CA ILE A 3 25.08 -7.73 -32.40
C ILE A 3 25.72 -8.82 -31.53
N ASN A 4 26.78 -8.49 -30.80
CA ASN A 4 27.45 -9.43 -29.92
C ASN A 4 26.50 -9.81 -28.79
N ALA A 5 26.22 -11.10 -28.60
CA ALA A 5 25.33 -11.59 -27.54
C ALA A 5 25.75 -11.09 -26.13
N CYS A 6 27.07 -10.88 -25.93
CA CYS A 6 27.63 -10.31 -24.70
C CYS A 6 27.21 -8.84 -24.47
N GLU A 7 27.12 -8.01 -25.51
CA GLU A 7 26.64 -6.62 -25.39
C GLU A 7 25.12 -6.55 -25.15
N VAL A 8 24.38 -7.58 -25.53
CA VAL A 8 22.93 -7.67 -25.29
C VAL A 8 22.67 -8.06 -23.85
N ASP A 9 23.39 -9.07 -23.32
CA ASP A 9 23.30 -9.50 -21.91
C ASP A 9 23.66 -8.35 -20.96
N GLN A 10 24.76 -7.64 -21.23
CA GLN A 10 25.21 -6.54 -20.37
C GLN A 10 24.21 -5.37 -20.32
N ARG A 11 23.55 -5.06 -21.44
CA ARG A 11 22.48 -4.04 -21.47
C ARG A 11 21.20 -4.50 -20.77
N ILE A 12 20.88 -5.79 -20.81
CA ILE A 12 19.70 -6.33 -20.11
C ILE A 12 19.93 -6.25 -18.59
N GLU A 13 21.14 -6.57 -18.12
CA GLU A 13 21.52 -6.50 -16.72
C GLU A 13 21.49 -5.05 -16.19
N GLU A 14 22.05 -4.11 -16.94
CA GLU A 14 22.06 -2.68 -16.59
C GLU A 14 20.63 -2.07 -16.57
N VAL A 15 19.76 -2.47 -17.50
CA VAL A 15 18.34 -2.04 -17.52
C VAL A 15 17.56 -2.65 -16.34
N GLY A 16 17.84 -3.91 -15.98
CA GLY A 16 17.27 -4.56 -14.81
C GLY A 16 17.64 -3.87 -13.49
N GLU A 17 18.89 -3.46 -13.36
CA GLU A 17 19.41 -2.75 -12.17
C GLU A 17 18.77 -1.37 -12.00
N VAL A 18 18.68 -0.58 -13.08
CA VAL A 18 18.01 0.73 -13.06
C VAL A 18 16.53 0.59 -12.68
N PHE A 19 15.83 -0.40 -13.24
CA PHE A 19 14.42 -0.66 -12.90
C PHE A 19 14.25 -1.01 -11.41
N PHE A 20 15.15 -1.82 -10.86
CA PHE A 20 15.14 -2.20 -9.44
C PHE A 20 15.28 -0.98 -8.52
N TYR A 21 16.22 -0.07 -8.80
CA TYR A 21 16.42 1.15 -8.00
C TYR A 21 15.23 2.12 -8.10
N ILE A 22 14.63 2.26 -9.29
CA ILE A 22 13.41 3.07 -9.48
C ILE A 22 12.27 2.48 -8.65
N ALA A 23 12.06 1.16 -8.73
CA ALA A 23 11.03 0.47 -7.99
C ALA A 23 11.19 0.71 -6.47
N ILE A 24 12.37 0.45 -5.92
CA ILE A 24 12.66 0.72 -4.49
C ILE A 24 12.36 2.16 -4.11
N SER A 25 12.81 3.14 -4.90
CA SER A 25 12.63 4.57 -4.59
C SER A 25 11.15 4.95 -4.54
N VAL A 26 10.37 4.54 -5.54
CA VAL A 26 8.91 4.78 -5.59
C VAL A 26 8.23 4.12 -4.39
N PHE A 27 8.62 2.91 -4.05
CA PHE A 27 8.05 2.18 -2.92
C PHE A 27 8.37 2.80 -1.57
N SER A 28 9.60 3.27 -1.35
CA SER A 28 9.97 4.02 -0.14
C SER A 28 9.12 5.29 0.02
N ILE A 29 8.88 6.03 -1.07
CA ILE A 29 7.99 7.21 -1.05
C ILE A 29 6.57 6.82 -0.64
N VAL A 30 6.02 5.74 -1.20
CA VAL A 30 4.67 5.26 -0.87
C VAL A 30 4.56 4.88 0.61
N ILE A 31 5.54 4.18 1.17
CA ILE A 31 5.56 3.82 2.61
C ILE A 31 5.58 5.09 3.47
N VAL A 32 6.39 6.09 3.11
CA VAL A 32 6.42 7.37 3.82
C VAL A 32 5.06 8.08 3.75
N CYS A 33 4.40 8.09 2.58
CA CYS A 33 3.05 8.64 2.43
C CYS A 33 2.03 7.92 3.33
N MET A 34 2.11 6.59 3.44
CA MET A 34 1.27 5.81 4.35
C MET A 34 1.52 6.14 5.82
N LEU A 35 2.79 6.28 6.23
CA LEU A 35 3.16 6.67 7.59
C LEU A 35 2.62 8.05 7.95
N ILE A 36 2.78 9.03 7.05
CA ILE A 36 2.20 10.37 7.23
C ILE A 36 0.67 10.28 7.32
N GLY A 37 0.04 9.50 6.44
CA GLY A 37 -1.41 9.25 6.47
C GLY A 37 -1.88 8.66 7.80
N PHE A 38 -1.14 7.69 8.35
CA PHE A 38 -1.40 7.08 9.64
C PHE A 38 -1.25 8.06 10.81
N ILE A 39 -0.18 8.86 10.84
CA ILE A 39 0.01 9.89 11.86
C ILE A 39 -1.15 10.90 11.82
N LYS A 40 -1.53 11.35 10.61
CA LYS A 40 -2.65 12.28 10.41
C LYS A 40 -3.97 11.68 10.86
N PHE A 41 -4.22 10.42 10.54
CA PHE A 41 -5.38 9.65 11.01
C PHE A 41 -5.44 9.58 12.54
N ARG A 42 -4.34 9.24 13.21
CA ARG A 42 -4.25 9.18 14.68
C ARG A 42 -4.49 10.53 15.36
N ARG A 43 -4.21 11.63 14.67
CA ARG A 43 -4.49 13.01 15.12
C ARG A 43 -5.92 13.48 14.83
N GLY A 44 -6.75 12.66 14.19
CA GLY A 44 -8.11 13.04 13.77
C GLY A 44 -8.15 13.97 12.56
N GLU A 45 -7.03 14.16 11.85
CA GLU A 45 -6.91 15.03 10.68
C GLU A 45 -7.39 14.30 9.40
N PHE A 46 -8.65 13.85 9.37
CA PHE A 46 -9.22 13.03 8.29
C PHE A 46 -9.37 13.76 6.94
N THR A 47 -9.16 15.07 6.91
CA THR A 47 -9.17 15.90 5.69
C THR A 47 -7.83 15.91 4.97
N SER A 48 -6.77 15.35 5.57
CA SER A 48 -5.45 15.30 4.96
C SER A 48 -5.43 14.47 3.67
N ASN A 49 -4.71 14.97 2.66
CA ASN A 49 -4.47 14.28 1.38
C ASN A 49 -3.69 12.97 1.54
N PHE A 50 -3.10 12.71 2.72
CA PHE A 50 -2.36 11.49 3.00
C PHE A 50 -3.23 10.36 3.56
N VAL A 51 -4.42 10.67 4.09
CA VAL A 51 -5.32 9.65 4.65
C VAL A 51 -5.80 8.64 3.58
N PRO A 52 -6.11 9.04 2.33
CA PRO A 52 -6.43 8.10 1.26
C PRO A 52 -5.35 7.05 0.92
N PHE A 53 -4.10 7.24 1.37
CA PHE A 53 -3.03 6.24 1.17
C PHE A 53 -3.17 5.01 2.07
N ILE A 54 -3.92 5.12 3.18
CA ILE A 54 -4.09 4.04 4.16
C ILE A 54 -5.52 3.52 4.25
N MET A 55 -6.45 4.15 3.54
CA MET A 55 -7.87 3.77 3.57
C MET A 55 -8.57 4.23 2.29
N ASN A 56 -9.60 3.49 1.90
CA ASN A 56 -10.36 3.80 0.70
C ASN A 56 -11.27 5.04 0.88
N ASP A 57 -11.71 5.61 -0.24
CA ASP A 57 -12.56 6.81 -0.25
C ASP A 57 -13.86 6.66 0.53
N LYS A 58 -14.43 5.43 0.58
CA LYS A 58 -15.66 5.16 1.31
C LYS A 58 -15.44 5.30 2.82
N ALA A 59 -14.35 4.74 3.35
CA ALA A 59 -13.94 4.88 4.74
C ALA A 59 -13.61 6.34 5.08
N VAL A 60 -12.91 7.06 4.20
CA VAL A 60 -12.61 8.50 4.40
C VAL A 60 -13.90 9.31 4.49
N LYS A 61 -14.87 9.06 3.61
CA LYS A 61 -16.18 9.73 3.64
C LYS A 61 -16.92 9.42 4.95
N ALA A 62 -16.93 8.16 5.39
CA ALA A 62 -17.53 7.75 6.65
C ALA A 62 -16.89 8.48 7.85
N LEU A 63 -15.56 8.52 7.92
CA LEU A 63 -14.82 9.25 8.97
C LEU A 63 -15.13 10.76 8.97
N LYS A 64 -15.23 11.38 7.80
CA LYS A 64 -15.59 12.80 7.67
C LYS A 64 -17.02 13.09 8.13
N SER A 65 -17.96 12.17 7.87
CA SER A 65 -19.35 12.32 8.31
C SER A 65 -19.55 12.05 9.79
N ASN A 66 -18.72 11.21 10.41
CA ASN A 66 -18.92 10.76 11.78
C ASN A 66 -18.10 11.62 12.76
N LYS A 67 -18.77 12.56 13.45
CA LYS A 67 -18.12 13.52 14.35
C LYS A 67 -17.60 12.92 15.67
N LYS A 68 -18.02 11.70 16.02
CA LYS A 68 -17.56 10.98 17.23
C LYS A 68 -17.34 9.51 16.90
N ILE A 69 -16.08 9.14 16.66
CA ILE A 69 -15.65 7.74 16.55
C ILE A 69 -15.23 7.29 17.95
N SER A 70 -15.68 6.11 18.38
CA SER A 70 -15.27 5.59 19.68
C SER A 70 -13.76 5.28 19.72
N ALA A 71 -13.11 5.46 20.88
CA ALA A 71 -11.67 5.18 21.03
C ALA A 71 -11.33 3.71 20.69
N LYS A 72 -12.23 2.79 21.05
CA LYS A 72 -12.13 1.36 20.72
C LYS A 72 -12.15 1.12 19.21
N THR A 73 -13.05 1.78 18.49
CA THR A 73 -13.13 1.69 17.02
C THR A 73 -11.89 2.29 16.36
N LEU A 74 -11.40 3.43 16.86
CA LEU A 74 -10.17 4.05 16.37
C LEU A 74 -8.94 3.14 16.53
N GLU A 75 -8.85 2.43 17.66
CA GLU A 75 -7.79 1.46 17.92
C GLU A 75 -7.88 0.25 16.97
N GLN A 76 -9.08 -0.32 16.78
CA GLN A 76 -9.30 -1.43 15.84
C GLN A 76 -8.90 -1.06 14.40
N ILE A 77 -9.31 0.12 13.93
CA ILE A 77 -8.94 0.62 12.60
C ILE A 77 -7.43 0.86 12.51
N SER A 78 -6.82 1.42 13.56
CA SER A 78 -5.37 1.62 13.61
C SER A 78 -4.61 0.30 13.42
N ASN A 79 -5.03 -0.76 14.12
CA ASN A 79 -4.39 -2.07 14.03
C ASN A 79 -4.56 -2.69 12.63
N LEU A 80 -5.73 -2.52 12.01
CA LEU A 80 -5.96 -2.97 10.63
C LEU A 80 -5.08 -2.22 9.63
N VAL A 81 -4.94 -0.90 9.77
CA VAL A 81 -4.06 -0.11 8.90
C VAL A 81 -2.61 -0.54 9.04
N ILE A 82 -2.11 -0.74 10.27
CA ILE A 82 -0.74 -1.22 10.51
C ILE A 82 -0.54 -2.60 9.85
N ALA A 83 -1.48 -3.52 10.04
CA ALA A 83 -1.42 -4.84 9.43
C ALA A 83 -1.43 -4.77 7.89
N GLN A 84 -2.26 -3.90 7.30
CA GLN A 84 -2.28 -3.67 5.85
C GLN A 84 -0.91 -3.23 5.33
N VAL A 85 -0.32 -2.19 5.94
CA VAL A 85 0.98 -1.63 5.54
C VAL A 85 2.08 -2.68 5.68
N ALA A 86 2.06 -3.47 6.76
CA ALA A 86 3.03 -4.56 6.95
C ALA A 86 2.91 -5.64 5.87
N ILE A 87 1.68 -6.07 5.52
CA ILE A 87 1.45 -7.09 4.50
C ILE A 87 1.83 -6.58 3.12
N GLU A 88 1.45 -5.34 2.76
CA GLU A 88 1.88 -4.70 1.51
C GLU A 88 3.41 -4.63 1.42
N GLY A 89 4.08 -4.23 2.50
CA GLY A 89 5.54 -4.19 2.59
C GLY A 89 6.18 -5.57 2.41
N MET A 90 5.64 -6.62 3.04
CA MET A 90 6.13 -7.99 2.89
C MET A 90 5.99 -8.50 1.46
N VAL A 91 4.82 -8.33 0.84
CA VAL A 91 4.57 -8.76 -0.55
C VAL A 91 5.53 -8.08 -1.53
N MET A 92 5.75 -6.78 -1.32
CA MET A 92 6.66 -5.99 -2.13
C MET A 92 8.13 -6.39 -1.94
N ALA A 93 8.55 -6.64 -0.71
CA ALA A 93 9.90 -7.15 -0.43
C ALA A 93 10.12 -8.54 -1.07
N SER A 94 9.14 -9.44 -0.98
CA SER A 94 9.19 -10.73 -1.65
C SER A 94 9.31 -10.58 -3.16
N TYR A 95 8.57 -9.65 -3.77
CA TYR A 95 8.69 -9.36 -5.19
C TYR A 95 10.09 -8.88 -5.57
N LEU A 96 10.65 -7.91 -4.84
CA LEU A 96 12.00 -7.39 -5.10
C LEU A 96 13.07 -8.49 -4.99
N ILE A 97 12.97 -9.37 -4.00
CA ILE A 97 13.90 -10.50 -3.82
C ILE A 97 13.81 -11.49 -4.98
N LEU A 98 12.61 -11.79 -5.45
CA LEU A 98 12.39 -12.72 -6.57
C LEU A 98 12.74 -12.08 -7.93
N ALA A 99 12.57 -10.77 -8.04
CA ALA A 99 12.85 -10.01 -9.26
C ALA A 99 14.36 -9.89 -9.48
N GLY A 100 15.12 -9.61 -8.41
CA GLY A 100 16.59 -9.61 -8.45
C GLY A 100 17.23 -11.00 -8.64
N LYS A 101 16.44 -12.06 -8.77
CA LYS A 101 16.89 -13.42 -9.09
C LYS A 101 16.47 -13.87 -10.50
N ASP A 102 15.93 -12.97 -11.32
CA ASP A 102 15.34 -13.25 -12.64
C ASP A 102 14.22 -14.30 -12.64
N GLN A 103 13.63 -14.61 -11.49
CA GLN A 103 12.62 -15.67 -11.36
C GLN A 103 11.20 -15.22 -11.72
N LEU A 104 10.98 -13.91 -11.94
CA LEU A 104 9.63 -13.35 -12.09
C LEU A 104 9.18 -13.12 -13.52
N GLY A 105 10.06 -13.17 -14.53
CA GLY A 105 9.70 -13.24 -15.96
C GLY A 105 8.54 -12.33 -16.42
N GLY A 106 8.49 -11.07 -15.97
CA GLY A 106 7.41 -10.13 -16.35
C GLY A 106 6.13 -10.16 -15.49
N SER A 107 6.14 -10.83 -14.34
CA SER A 107 5.00 -10.98 -13.42
C SER A 107 4.67 -9.74 -12.58
N GLY A 108 5.14 -8.54 -12.96
CA GLY A 108 4.86 -7.29 -12.23
C GLY A 108 3.36 -6.98 -12.08
N HIS A 109 2.54 -7.44 -13.02
CA HIS A 109 1.09 -7.34 -12.94
C HIS A 109 0.49 -8.14 -11.77
N LEU A 110 1.08 -9.28 -11.38
CA LEU A 110 0.63 -10.07 -10.23
C LEU A 110 0.92 -9.34 -8.91
N LEU A 111 2.03 -8.60 -8.81
CA LEU A 111 2.30 -7.73 -7.66
C LEU A 111 1.20 -6.67 -7.54
N VAL A 112 0.88 -5.97 -8.64
CA VAL A 112 -0.15 -4.94 -8.64
C VAL A 112 -1.50 -5.53 -8.21
N LEU A 113 -1.88 -6.69 -8.76
CA LEU A 113 -3.10 -7.40 -8.37
C LEU A 113 -3.12 -7.77 -6.88
N ALA A 114 -2.01 -8.28 -6.35
CA ALA A 114 -1.89 -8.64 -4.93
C ALA A 114 -2.08 -7.42 -4.02
N ILE A 115 -1.41 -6.31 -4.32
CA ILE A 115 -1.54 -5.06 -3.56
C ILE A 115 -2.97 -4.51 -3.63
N VAL A 116 -3.59 -4.51 -4.81
CA VAL A 116 -4.99 -4.08 -4.97
C VAL A 116 -5.94 -4.95 -4.17
N ALA A 117 -5.76 -6.27 -4.18
CA ALA A 117 -6.59 -7.20 -3.42
C ALA A 117 -6.44 -7.00 -1.91
N ILE A 118 -5.21 -6.82 -1.40
CA ILE A 118 -4.96 -6.50 0.01
C ILE A 118 -5.71 -5.22 0.41
N ARG A 119 -5.55 -4.14 -0.38
CA ARG A 119 -6.23 -2.86 -0.12
C ARG A 119 -7.74 -2.97 -0.14
N PHE A 120 -8.28 -3.74 -1.06
CA PHE A 120 -9.72 -3.98 -1.14
C PHE A 120 -10.24 -4.67 0.13
N CYS A 121 -9.58 -5.76 0.56
CA CYS A 121 -9.96 -6.53 1.75
C CYS A 121 -9.91 -5.67 3.02
N PHE A 122 -8.79 -4.98 3.27
CA PHE A 122 -8.66 -4.12 4.44
C PHE A 122 -9.60 -2.92 4.40
N GLY A 123 -9.75 -2.29 3.24
CA GLY A 123 -10.70 -1.20 3.04
C GLY A 123 -12.15 -1.62 3.31
N TYR A 124 -12.54 -2.83 2.91
CA TYR A 124 -13.85 -3.40 3.23
C TYR A 124 -14.05 -3.60 4.73
N LEU A 125 -13.07 -4.19 5.44
CA LEU A 125 -13.13 -4.41 6.89
C LEU A 125 -13.22 -3.09 7.67
N ILE A 126 -12.38 -2.10 7.33
CA ILE A 126 -12.40 -0.77 7.95
C ILE A 126 -13.76 -0.11 7.75
N THR A 127 -14.31 -0.16 6.52
CA THR A 127 -15.63 0.41 6.22
C THR A 127 -16.72 -0.24 7.06
N ARG A 128 -16.73 -1.57 7.18
CA ARG A 128 -17.71 -2.30 8.00
C ARG A 128 -17.65 -1.94 9.49
N ILE A 129 -16.44 -1.77 10.03
CA ILE A 129 -16.26 -1.35 11.42
C ILE A 129 -16.81 0.06 11.63
N LEU A 130 -16.52 0.98 10.69
CA LEU A 130 -17.02 2.36 10.74
C LEU A 130 -18.55 2.44 10.63
N GLU A 131 -19.16 1.67 9.72
CA GLU A 131 -20.61 1.58 9.58
C GLU A 131 -21.26 1.07 10.88
N LYS A 132 -20.68 0.04 11.51
CA LYS A 132 -21.19 -0.51 12.77
C LYS A 132 -21.09 0.49 13.93
N ASP A 133 -20.02 1.27 14.03
CA ASP A 133 -19.86 2.31 15.06
C ASP A 133 -20.85 3.47 14.83
N ALA A 134 -21.10 3.84 13.57
CA ALA A 134 -22.09 4.86 13.20
C ALA A 134 -23.53 4.47 13.57
N ASP A 135 -23.88 3.20 13.41
CA ASP A 135 -25.21 2.71 13.79
C ASP A 135 -25.39 2.59 15.32
N LEU A 136 -24.30 2.42 16.07
CA LEU A 136 -24.30 2.42 17.54
C LEU A 136 -24.34 3.83 18.16
N THR A 137 -24.06 4.87 17.38
CA THR A 137 -23.99 6.27 17.84
C THR A 137 -25.17 7.13 17.39
N LYS A 138 -26.12 6.58 16.63
CA LYS A 138 -27.44 7.15 16.35
C LYS A 138 -28.42 6.85 17.49
#